data_AF-A0A3E0EJR9-F1
#
_entry.id   AF-A0A3E0EJR9-F1
#
_cell.length_a   1.000
_cell.length_b   1.000
_cell.length_c   1.000
_cell.angle_alpha   90.00
_cell.angle_beta   90.00
_cell.angle_gamma   90.00
#
_symmetry.space_group_name_H-M   'P 1'
#
loop_
_entity.id
_entity.type
_entity.pdbx_description
1 polymer ?
#
loop_
_entity_poly.entity_id
_entity_poly.type
_entity_poly.pdbx_seq_one_letter_code
_entity_poly.pdbx_strand_id
1 'polypeptide(L)'
;MKIIRKNLLFIFIICFVSCKDETDLGNNFYYLPDYESKDVGCPYGSIVYKSKEKYAFEKTFVYTDIVGINNNDSYIIVKQIPNKKLLLQNIKDDLNDLKLWSNYYLESKKGSLVDLIYKKTSIYDIHKLIKNKDTEIVVDSIFKNDSFCKSMFRNKINYYIIQKDKDIVFGPLTFNEFEVMKKNKNIDLDFK
;
A
#
# COMPACT_ATOMS: atom_id res chain seq x y z
N MET A 1 -45.09 -43.93 -37.31
CA MET A 1 -45.12 -42.55 -36.79
C MET A 1 -43.81 -42.28 -36.05
N LYS A 2 -42.83 -41.62 -36.68
CA LYS A 2 -41.51 -41.35 -36.07
C LYS A 2 -41.56 -40.01 -35.34
N ILE A 3 -41.44 -40.05 -34.01
CA ILE A 3 -41.31 -38.86 -33.17
C ILE A 3 -39.91 -38.28 -33.41
N ILE A 4 -39.86 -37.17 -34.15
CA ILE A 4 -38.64 -36.39 -34.34
C ILE A 4 -38.38 -35.66 -33.03
N ARG A 5 -37.40 -36.14 -32.25
CA ARG A 5 -36.86 -35.42 -31.10
C ARG A 5 -36.23 -34.12 -31.59
N LYS A 6 -36.88 -32.98 -31.33
CA LYS A 6 -36.26 -31.65 -31.45
C LYS A 6 -35.13 -31.59 -30.42
N ASN A 7 -33.89 -31.71 -30.89
CA ASN A 7 -32.71 -31.34 -30.12
C ASN A 7 -32.79 -29.83 -29.87
N LEU A 8 -33.27 -29.46 -28.69
CA LEU A 8 -33.21 -28.10 -28.17
C LEU A 8 -31.75 -27.85 -27.75
N LEU A 9 -30.92 -27.42 -28.69
CA LEU A 9 -29.54 -27.03 -28.43
C LEU A 9 -29.59 -25.68 -27.69
N PHE A 10 -29.68 -25.74 -26.37
CA PHE A 10 -29.63 -24.57 -25.49
C PHE A 10 -28.19 -24.06 -25.48
N ILE A 11 -27.89 -23.12 -26.40
CA ILE A 11 -26.61 -22.41 -26.43
C ILE A 11 -26.57 -21.52 -25.18
N PHE A 12 -25.98 -22.03 -24.11
CA PHE A 12 -25.63 -21.28 -22.92
C PHE A 12 -24.35 -20.48 -23.24
N ILE A 13 -24.50 -19.38 -24.01
CA ILE A 13 -23.47 -18.33 -24.07
C ILE A 13 -23.48 -17.68 -22.68
N ILE A 14 -22.71 -18.26 -21.77
CA ILE A 14 -22.27 -17.55 -20.58
C ILE A 14 -21.41 -16.42 -21.11
N CYS A 15 -21.94 -15.22 -20.98
CA CYS A 15 -21.16 -14.00 -21.10
C CYS A 15 -19.95 -14.14 -20.18
N PHE A 16 -18.78 -14.48 -20.72
CA PHE A 16 -17.49 -14.17 -20.13
C PHE A 16 -17.33 -12.64 -20.16
N VAL A 17 -18.19 -11.94 -19.43
CA VAL A 17 -17.84 -10.62 -18.94
C VAL A 17 -16.75 -10.91 -17.93
N SER A 18 -15.52 -10.95 -18.41
CA SER A 18 -14.35 -10.84 -17.54
C SER A 18 -14.51 -9.50 -16.84
N CYS A 19 -15.15 -9.50 -15.66
CA CYS A 19 -15.03 -8.39 -14.73
C CYS A 19 -13.52 -8.23 -14.53
N LYS A 20 -12.94 -7.24 -15.21
CA LYS A 20 -11.53 -6.93 -15.07
C LYS A 20 -11.38 -6.52 -13.61
N ASP A 21 -10.62 -7.31 -12.86
CA ASP A 21 -10.33 -6.98 -11.48
C ASP A 21 -9.57 -5.64 -11.48
N GLU A 22 -10.25 -4.56 -11.09
CA GLU A 22 -9.67 -3.22 -11.05
C GLU A 22 -8.57 -3.10 -9.99
N THR A 23 -8.45 -4.12 -9.12
CA THR A 23 -7.38 -4.22 -8.13
C THR A 23 -6.11 -4.85 -8.69
N ASP A 24 -6.16 -5.59 -9.80
CA ASP A 24 -4.96 -6.11 -10.47
C ASP A 24 -4.36 -5.04 -11.38
N LEU A 25 -3.18 -4.57 -10.99
CA LEU A 25 -2.45 -3.55 -11.73
C LEU A 25 -1.44 -4.14 -12.71
N GLY A 26 -1.29 -5.46 -12.81
CA GLY A 26 -0.32 -6.17 -13.64
C GLY A 26 1.10 -6.18 -13.06
N ASN A 27 1.95 -7.09 -13.53
CA ASN A 27 3.32 -7.30 -13.03
C ASN A 27 3.37 -7.52 -11.50
N ASN A 28 2.41 -8.29 -10.97
CA ASN A 28 2.28 -8.59 -9.53
C ASN A 28 1.99 -7.37 -8.66
N PHE A 29 1.62 -6.23 -9.25
CA PHE A 29 1.15 -5.07 -8.51
C PHE A 29 -0.36 -5.16 -8.29
N TYR A 30 -0.77 -4.80 -7.09
CA TYR A 30 -2.17 -4.77 -6.69
C TYR A 30 -2.51 -3.44 -6.01
N TYR A 31 -3.73 -2.97 -6.27
CA TYR A 31 -4.38 -1.90 -5.53
C TYR A 31 -5.36 -2.51 -4.54
N LEU A 32 -5.18 -2.26 -3.26
CA LEU A 32 -6.14 -2.68 -2.25
C LEU A 32 -6.99 -1.47 -1.84
N PRO A 33 -8.29 -1.44 -2.16
CA PRO A 33 -9.19 -0.39 -1.67
C PRO A 33 -9.41 -0.52 -0.16
N ASP A 34 -9.78 0.57 0.50
CA ASP A 34 -9.87 0.65 1.97
C ASP A 34 -10.80 -0.42 2.60
N TYR A 35 -11.94 -0.72 1.96
CA TYR A 35 -12.85 -1.74 2.48
C TYR A 35 -12.20 -3.12 2.48
N GLU A 36 -11.52 -3.48 1.39
CA GLU A 36 -10.86 -4.77 1.23
C GLU A 36 -9.61 -4.85 2.11
N SER A 37 -8.88 -3.74 2.28
CA SER A 37 -7.76 -3.64 3.20
C SER A 37 -8.16 -4.00 4.63
N LYS A 38 -9.33 -3.54 5.08
CA LYS A 38 -9.87 -3.88 6.41
C LYS A 38 -10.21 -5.36 6.53
N ASP A 39 -10.83 -5.93 5.51
CA ASP A 39 -11.25 -7.34 5.50
C ASP A 39 -10.06 -8.31 5.58
N VAL A 40 -8.90 -7.91 5.04
CA VAL A 40 -7.67 -8.72 5.03
C VAL A 40 -6.66 -8.33 6.12
N GLY A 41 -7.07 -7.53 7.11
CA GLY A 41 -6.26 -7.23 8.29
C GLY A 41 -5.24 -6.09 8.13
N CYS A 42 -5.45 -5.19 7.15
CA CYS A 42 -4.69 -3.96 6.96
C CYS A 42 -5.59 -2.72 7.13
N PRO A 43 -6.05 -2.38 8.36
CA PRO A 43 -7.10 -1.39 8.59
C PRO A 43 -6.64 0.08 8.43
N TYR A 44 -5.56 0.33 7.68
CA TYR A 44 -4.89 1.63 7.59
C TYR A 44 -5.17 2.39 6.27
N GLY A 45 -6.24 2.04 5.58
CA GLY A 45 -6.64 2.67 4.33
C GLY A 45 -6.25 1.84 3.10
N SER A 46 -6.43 2.45 1.93
CA SER A 46 -6.05 1.83 0.67
C SER A 46 -4.53 1.86 0.44
N ILE A 47 -4.01 0.85 -0.27
CA ILE A 47 -2.58 0.69 -0.53
C ILE A 47 -2.31 0.25 -1.96
N VAL A 48 -1.09 0.51 -2.44
CA VAL A 48 -0.53 -0.18 -3.62
C VAL A 48 0.64 -1.02 -3.17
N TYR A 49 0.61 -2.30 -3.48
CA TYR A 49 1.64 -3.25 -3.11
C TYR A 49 2.01 -4.17 -4.27
N LYS A 50 3.16 -4.83 -4.16
CA LYS A 50 3.59 -5.91 -5.04
C LYS A 50 3.73 -7.19 -4.23
N SER A 51 3.30 -8.29 -4.81
CA SER A 51 3.36 -9.62 -4.18
C SER A 51 3.16 -10.70 -5.24
N LYS A 52 3.78 -11.87 -5.10
CA LYS A 52 3.48 -12.99 -6.02
C LYS A 52 2.02 -13.45 -5.95
N GLU A 53 1.41 -13.28 -4.78
CA GLU A 53 0.04 -13.66 -4.49
C GLU A 53 -0.72 -12.47 -3.90
N LYS A 54 -1.96 -12.26 -4.36
CA LYS A 54 -2.85 -11.24 -3.80
C LYS A 54 -2.99 -11.46 -2.29
N TYR A 55 -2.93 -10.38 -1.51
CA TYR A 55 -3.01 -10.35 -0.04
C TYR A 55 -1.78 -10.85 0.75
N ALA A 56 -0.68 -11.25 0.09
CA ALA A 56 0.54 -11.65 0.82
C ALA A 56 1.54 -10.48 1.09
N PHE A 57 1.23 -9.27 0.62
CA PHE A 57 1.90 -8.00 0.98
C PHE A 57 3.44 -8.00 1.04
N GLU A 58 4.14 -8.54 0.03
CA GLU A 58 5.62 -8.59 0.04
C GLU A 58 6.28 -7.21 0.09
N LYS A 59 5.78 -6.24 -0.69
CA LYS A 59 6.31 -4.86 -0.73
C LYS A 59 5.22 -3.85 -1.00
N THR A 60 4.99 -2.95 -0.07
CA THR A 60 4.05 -1.84 -0.26
C THR A 60 4.78 -0.59 -0.77
N PHE A 61 4.13 0.15 -1.66
CA PHE A 61 4.71 1.28 -2.40
C PHE A 61 4.00 2.61 -2.12
N VAL A 62 2.68 2.57 -1.90
CA VAL A 62 1.90 3.73 -1.49
C VAL A 62 0.98 3.31 -0.36
N TYR A 63 0.92 4.12 0.68
CA TYR A 63 0.25 3.81 1.93
C TYR A 63 -0.85 4.81 2.25
N THR A 64 -2.03 4.34 2.61
CA THR A 64 -3.17 5.12 3.12
C THR A 64 -3.84 6.01 2.06
N ASP A 65 -5.19 6.05 2.10
CA ASP A 65 -6.08 7.00 1.42
C ASP A 65 -5.68 7.43 -0.01
N ILE A 66 -5.58 6.42 -0.87
CA ILE A 66 -5.54 6.57 -2.32
C ILE A 66 -6.94 6.92 -2.80
N VAL A 67 -7.04 8.06 -3.50
CA VAL A 67 -8.30 8.60 -4.05
C VAL A 67 -8.36 8.52 -5.57
N GLY A 68 -7.27 8.12 -6.21
CA GLY A 68 -7.23 7.92 -7.66
C GLY A 68 -6.06 7.03 -8.03
N ILE A 69 -6.30 6.11 -8.95
CA ILE A 69 -5.27 5.22 -9.48
C ILE A 69 -5.56 4.92 -10.95
N ASN A 70 -4.51 4.85 -11.75
CA ASN A 70 -4.57 4.34 -13.11
C ASN A 70 -3.24 3.69 -13.49
N ASN A 71 -3.24 2.83 -14.49
CA ASN A 71 -2.06 2.08 -14.90
C ASN A 71 -2.07 1.77 -16.40
N ASN A 72 -0.87 1.55 -16.94
CA ASN A 72 -0.63 0.88 -18.22
C ASN A 72 0.43 -0.21 -18.01
N ASP A 73 0.93 -0.84 -19.08
CA ASP A 73 1.89 -1.95 -18.96
C ASP A 73 3.20 -1.60 -18.25
N SER A 74 3.61 -0.33 -18.28
CA SER A 74 4.90 0.12 -17.74
C SER A 74 4.78 0.86 -16.40
N TYR A 75 3.67 1.57 -16.18
CA TYR A 75 3.54 2.51 -15.08
C TYR A 75 2.22 2.39 -14.32
N ILE A 76 2.26 2.80 -13.06
CA ILE A 76 1.08 3.07 -12.23
C ILE A 76 1.18 4.53 -11.78
N ILE A 77 0.10 5.28 -11.90
CA ILE A 77 -0.04 6.62 -11.32
C ILE A 77 -1.01 6.56 -10.14
N VAL A 78 -0.66 7.24 -9.05
CA VAL A 78 -1.46 7.23 -7.81
C VAL A 78 -1.67 8.66 -7.33
N LYS A 79 -2.90 8.98 -6.93
CA LYS A 79 -3.29 10.21 -6.26
C LYS A 79 -3.73 9.88 -4.84
N GLN A 80 -3.14 10.55 -3.86
CA GLN A 80 -3.35 10.30 -2.44
C GLN A 80 -3.72 11.58 -1.71
N ILE A 81 -4.60 11.46 -0.72
CA ILE A 81 -4.84 12.48 0.30
C ILE A 81 -4.28 11.94 1.63
N PRO A 82 -3.16 12.48 2.15
CA PRO A 82 -2.54 11.97 3.38
C PRO A 82 -3.50 12.00 4.58
N ASN A 83 -3.65 10.87 5.26
CA ASN A 83 -4.52 10.76 6.43
C ASN A 83 -3.71 10.64 7.71
N LYS A 84 -3.57 11.78 8.41
CA LYS A 84 -2.80 11.85 9.66
C LYS A 84 -3.36 10.91 10.73
N LYS A 85 -4.68 10.79 10.84
CA LYS A 85 -5.33 9.96 11.86
C LYS A 85 -5.00 8.49 11.65
N LEU A 86 -5.15 7.99 10.42
CA LEU A 86 -4.82 6.60 10.09
C LEU A 86 -3.33 6.32 10.25
N LEU A 87 -2.45 7.25 9.84
CA LEU A 87 -1.03 7.05 10.03
C LEU A 87 -0.64 7.00 11.52
N LEU A 88 -1.14 7.93 12.35
CA LEU A 88 -0.86 7.89 13.79
C LEU A 88 -1.38 6.60 14.43
N GLN A 89 -2.56 6.13 14.00
CA GLN A 89 -3.11 4.85 14.46
C GLN A 89 -2.19 3.68 14.06
N ASN A 90 -1.72 3.64 12.81
CA ASN A 90 -0.78 2.61 12.36
C ASN A 90 0.52 2.63 13.19
N ILE A 91 1.14 3.80 13.38
CA ILE A 91 2.35 3.93 14.19
C ILE A 91 2.11 3.39 15.61
N LYS A 92 0.96 3.70 16.19
CA LYS A 92 0.59 3.25 17.54
C LYS A 92 0.43 1.74 17.61
N ASP A 93 -0.22 1.13 16.63
CA ASP A 93 -0.45 -0.31 16.57
C ASP A 93 0.87 -1.06 16.33
N ASP A 94 1.68 -0.62 15.37
CA ASP A 94 3.07 -1.09 15.16
C ASP A 94 3.84 -1.08 16.49
N LEU A 95 3.84 0.04 17.21
CA LEU A 95 4.55 0.15 18.49
C LEU A 95 4.00 -0.79 19.57
N ASN A 96 2.69 -1.02 19.61
CA ASN A 96 2.09 -1.93 20.58
C ASN A 96 2.51 -3.38 20.32
N ASP A 97 2.51 -3.81 19.06
CA ASP A 97 3.01 -5.13 18.68
C ASP A 97 4.50 -5.25 18.99
N LEU A 98 5.27 -4.21 18.70
CA LEU A 98 6.71 -4.16 18.92
C LEU A 98 7.12 -4.13 20.40
N LYS A 99 6.25 -3.74 21.33
CA LYS A 99 6.52 -3.89 22.78
C LYS A 99 6.70 -5.36 23.16
N LEU A 100 5.90 -6.26 22.59
CA LEU A 100 6.03 -7.70 22.81
C LEU A 100 7.42 -8.18 22.34
N TRP A 101 7.84 -7.76 21.14
CA TRP A 101 9.15 -8.09 20.57
C TRP A 101 10.32 -7.50 21.37
N SER A 102 10.16 -6.28 21.91
CA SER A 102 11.14 -5.67 22.81
C SER A 102 11.34 -6.49 24.09
N ASN A 103 10.29 -7.06 24.66
CA ASN A 103 10.40 -7.94 25.83
C ASN A 103 11.14 -9.24 25.48
N TYR A 104 10.84 -9.83 24.32
CA TYR A 104 11.57 -11.00 23.82
C TYR A 104 13.08 -10.72 23.63
N TYR A 105 13.45 -9.52 23.16
CA TYR A 105 14.85 -9.12 23.09
C TYR A 105 15.53 -9.05 24.47
N LEU A 106 14.83 -8.55 25.50
CA LEU A 106 15.39 -8.49 26.84
C LEU A 106 15.74 -9.88 27.39
N GLU A 107 14.93 -10.88 27.07
CA GLU A 107 15.11 -12.27 27.49
C GLU A 107 16.16 -13.00 26.65
N SER A 108 16.07 -12.92 25.33
CA SER A 108 16.90 -13.70 24.42
C SER A 108 18.24 -13.07 24.07
N LYS A 109 18.37 -11.74 24.23
CA LYS A 109 19.48 -10.91 23.72
C LYS A 109 19.74 -11.06 22.21
N LYS A 110 18.80 -11.62 21.45
CA LYS A 110 18.93 -11.82 20.00
C LYS A 110 18.46 -10.58 19.26
N GLY A 111 19.34 -9.99 18.46
CA GLY A 111 18.98 -8.92 17.54
C GLY A 111 18.12 -9.44 16.38
N SER A 112 17.17 -8.62 15.92
CA SER A 112 16.43 -8.84 14.69
C SER A 112 15.99 -7.49 14.10
N LEU A 113 15.52 -7.52 12.86
CA LEU A 113 14.90 -6.38 12.19
C LEU A 113 13.39 -6.56 12.16
N VAL A 114 12.68 -5.48 12.46
CA VAL A 114 11.22 -5.40 12.43
C VAL A 114 10.80 -4.19 11.60
N ASP A 115 9.60 -4.22 11.05
CA ASP A 115 9.06 -3.04 10.36
C ASP A 115 8.46 -2.07 11.39
N LEU A 116 8.83 -0.81 11.28
CA LEU A 116 8.20 0.31 11.98
C LEU A 116 8.01 1.42 10.94
N ILE A 117 6.77 1.84 10.70
CA ILE A 117 6.46 2.84 9.66
C ILE A 117 7.11 2.46 8.33
N TYR A 118 6.87 1.22 7.92
CA TYR A 118 7.29 0.74 6.60
C TYR A 118 8.82 0.74 6.39
N LYS A 119 9.59 0.83 7.47
CA LYS A 119 11.05 0.80 7.47
C LYS A 119 11.56 -0.28 8.42
N LYS A 120 12.54 -1.06 7.94
CA LYS A 120 13.29 -2.00 8.77
C LYS A 120 14.06 -1.25 9.86
N THR A 121 13.76 -1.57 11.11
CA THR A 121 14.37 -1.01 12.32
C THR A 121 14.84 -2.14 13.21
N SER A 122 15.95 -1.97 13.92
CA SER A 122 16.42 -3.01 14.84
C SER A 122 15.55 -3.08 16.09
N ILE A 123 15.29 -4.29 16.62
CA ILE A 123 14.56 -4.44 17.89
C ILE A 123 15.26 -3.70 19.04
N TYR A 124 16.59 -3.56 18.98
CA TYR A 124 17.35 -2.77 19.95
C TYR A 124 16.97 -1.27 19.91
N ASP A 125 16.88 -0.69 18.72
CA ASP A 125 16.49 0.71 18.56
C ASP A 125 15.04 0.93 18.99
N ILE A 126 14.15 -0.02 18.67
CA ILE A 126 12.76 -0.05 19.16
C ILE A 126 12.71 -0.08 20.69
N HIS A 127 13.47 -0.97 21.33
CA HIS A 127 13.55 -1.04 22.78
C HIS A 127 13.98 0.30 23.38
N LYS A 128 15.05 0.91 22.84
CA LYS A 128 15.53 2.22 23.29
C LYS A 128 14.49 3.33 23.07
N LEU A 129 13.73 3.25 21.99
CA LEU A 129 12.70 4.22 21.63
C LEU A 129 11.53 4.19 22.63
N ILE A 130 11.08 3.00 23.02
CA ILE A 130 9.87 2.78 23.84
C ILE A 130 10.16 2.79 25.35
N LYS A 131 11.38 2.42 25.77
CA LYS A 131 11.74 2.23 27.18
C LYS A 131 11.33 3.42 28.06
N ASN A 132 10.45 3.15 29.02
CA ASN A 132 9.94 4.09 30.02
C ASN A 132 9.26 5.34 29.45
N LYS A 133 8.72 5.27 28.23
CA LYS A 133 7.98 6.37 27.61
C LYS A 133 6.52 6.01 27.39
N ASP A 134 5.68 7.01 27.53
CA ASP A 134 4.30 6.93 27.10
C ASP A 134 4.23 6.72 25.57
N THR A 135 3.30 5.89 25.13
CA THR A 135 3.21 5.49 23.72
C THR A 135 2.81 6.65 22.83
N GLU A 136 1.90 7.52 23.29
CA GLU A 136 1.48 8.69 22.52
C GLU A 136 2.65 9.65 22.30
N ILE A 137 3.50 9.84 23.31
CA ILE A 137 4.72 10.66 23.19
C ILE A 137 5.66 10.09 22.13
N VAL A 138 5.82 8.75 22.09
CA VAL A 138 6.66 8.08 21.10
C VAL A 138 6.05 8.22 19.70
N VAL A 139 4.76 7.95 19.53
CA VAL A 139 4.03 8.11 18.26
C VAL A 139 4.21 9.52 17.70
N ASP A 140 3.97 10.54 18.53
CA ASP A 140 4.12 11.95 18.16
C ASP A 140 5.56 12.28 17.74
N SER A 141 6.54 11.76 18.48
CA SER A 141 7.95 11.96 18.18
C SER A 141 8.33 11.33 16.84
N ILE A 142 7.86 10.13 16.54
CA ILE A 142 8.17 9.49 15.27
C ILE A 142 7.51 10.27 14.13
N PHE A 143 6.21 10.57 14.23
CA PHE A 143 5.48 11.33 13.21
C PHE A 143 6.16 12.68 12.89
N LYS A 144 6.64 13.39 13.91
CA LYS A 144 7.28 14.71 13.75
C LYS A 144 8.70 14.63 13.16
N ASN A 145 9.42 13.54 13.40
CA ASN A 145 10.86 13.48 13.09
C ASN A 145 11.20 12.61 11.90
N ASP A 146 10.39 11.59 11.62
CA ASP A 146 10.62 10.64 10.54
C ASP A 146 10.53 11.30 9.16
N SER A 147 11.46 10.97 8.27
CA SER A 147 11.56 11.59 6.95
C SER A 147 10.43 11.18 6.02
N PHE A 148 9.94 9.93 6.13
CA PHE A 148 8.80 9.47 5.35
C PHE A 148 7.54 10.23 5.76
N CYS A 149 7.26 10.34 7.08
CA CYS A 149 6.14 11.13 7.58
C CYS A 149 6.22 12.60 7.11
N LYS A 150 7.38 13.24 7.26
CA LYS A 150 7.58 14.62 6.79
C LYS A 150 7.32 14.78 5.29
N SER A 151 7.81 13.83 4.48
CA SER A 151 7.64 13.88 3.02
C SER A 151 6.17 13.71 2.62
N MET A 152 5.47 12.74 3.22
CA MET A 152 4.07 12.44 2.93
C MET A 152 3.15 13.60 3.29
N PHE A 153 3.40 14.30 4.40
CA PHE A 153 2.54 15.40 4.86
C PHE A 153 3.00 16.78 4.39
N ARG A 154 4.01 16.86 3.52
CA ARG A 154 4.45 18.13 2.92
C ARG A 154 3.37 18.74 2.02
N ASN A 155 2.57 17.91 1.36
CA ASN A 155 1.53 18.34 0.44
C ASN A 155 0.14 17.93 0.94
N LYS A 156 -0.90 18.67 0.53
CA LYS A 156 -2.30 18.28 0.79
C LYS A 156 -2.75 17.10 -0.07
N ILE A 157 -2.19 16.99 -1.27
CA ILE A 157 -2.42 15.91 -2.21
C ILE A 157 -1.05 15.47 -2.71
N ASN A 158 -0.80 14.17 -2.66
CA ASN A 158 0.40 13.56 -3.20
C ASN A 158 0.10 12.84 -4.50
N TYR A 159 1.06 12.90 -5.40
CA TYR A 159 1.07 12.13 -6.63
C TYR A 159 2.27 11.18 -6.62
N TYR A 160 2.08 9.98 -7.15
CA TYR A 160 3.13 8.99 -7.29
C TYR A 160 3.14 8.43 -8.71
N ILE A 161 4.33 8.10 -9.19
CA ILE A 161 4.55 7.29 -10.39
C ILE A 161 5.35 6.07 -9.97
N ILE A 162 4.83 4.88 -10.25
CA ILE A 162 5.52 3.60 -10.01
C ILE A 162 5.93 3.05 -11.37
N GLN A 163 7.22 2.80 -11.54
CA GLN A 163 7.78 2.14 -12.70
C GLN A 163 7.88 0.63 -12.42
N LYS A 164 7.05 -0.17 -13.10
CA LYS A 164 6.80 -1.58 -12.74
C LYS A 164 7.99 -2.52 -12.96
N ASP A 165 8.75 -2.30 -14.04
CA ASP A 165 9.89 -3.15 -14.41
C ASP A 165 11.06 -3.02 -13.44
N LYS A 166 11.19 -1.85 -12.78
CA LYS A 166 12.31 -1.54 -11.88
C LYS A 166 11.94 -1.50 -10.41
N ASP A 167 10.65 -1.62 -10.09
CA ASP A 167 10.14 -1.44 -8.72
C ASP A 167 10.55 -0.11 -8.09
N ILE A 168 10.55 0.95 -8.90
CA ILE A 168 10.92 2.32 -8.50
C ILE A 168 9.66 3.15 -8.31
N VAL A 169 9.61 3.90 -7.21
CA VAL A 169 8.57 4.90 -6.96
C VAL A 169 9.16 6.28 -7.03
N PHE A 170 8.45 7.16 -7.71
CA PHE A 170 8.68 8.59 -7.69
C PHE A 170 7.55 9.25 -6.93
N GLY A 171 7.85 9.78 -5.75
CA GLY A 171 6.92 10.51 -4.91
C GLY A 171 7.30 10.46 -3.44
N PRO A 172 6.53 11.15 -2.58
CA PRO A 172 5.35 11.97 -2.90
C PRO A 172 5.69 13.23 -3.70
N LEU A 173 5.02 13.43 -4.84
CA LEU A 173 5.17 14.59 -5.72
C LEU A 173 4.01 15.58 -5.52
N THR A 174 4.29 16.87 -5.74
CA THR A 174 3.26 17.86 -6.08
C THR A 174 2.71 17.61 -7.49
N PHE A 175 1.58 18.23 -7.84
CA PHE A 175 1.00 18.09 -9.18
C PHE A 175 1.98 18.55 -10.28
N ASN A 176 2.67 19.68 -10.07
CA ASN A 176 3.63 20.20 -11.06
C ASN A 176 4.82 19.25 -11.25
N GLU A 177 5.38 18.70 -10.17
CA GLU A 177 6.48 17.72 -10.24
C GLU A 177 6.02 16.44 -10.95
N PHE A 178 4.78 16.00 -10.69
CA PHE A 178 4.17 14.84 -11.35
C PHE A 178 4.02 15.05 -12.86
N GLU A 179 3.48 16.18 -13.30
CA GLU A 179 3.30 16.50 -14.73
C GLU A 179 4.64 16.63 -15.47
N VAL A 180 5.62 17.30 -14.86
CA VAL A 180 6.99 17.37 -15.40
C VAL A 180 7.58 15.97 -15.55
N MET A 181 7.37 15.10 -14.56
CA MET A 181 7.89 13.74 -14.61
C MET A 181 7.18 12.86 -15.63
N LYS A 182 5.85 12.96 -15.76
CA LYS A 182 5.08 12.30 -16.82
C LYS A 182 5.63 12.68 -18.19
N LYS A 183 5.82 13.97 -18.44
CA LYS A 183 6.37 14.48 -19.69
C LYS A 183 7.78 13.95 -19.95
N ASN A 184 8.68 14.02 -18.97
CA ASN A 184 10.06 13.56 -19.11
C ASN A 184 10.18 12.05 -19.37
N LYS A 185 9.19 11.27 -18.94
CA LYS A 185 9.14 9.81 -19.12
C LYS A 185 8.20 9.37 -20.23
N ASN A 186 7.59 10.30 -20.98
CA ASN A 186 6.57 10.04 -22.00
C ASN A 186 5.43 9.14 -21.49
N ILE A 187 4.90 9.44 -20.30
CA ILE A 187 3.82 8.68 -19.68
C ILE A 187 2.48 9.27 -20.11
N ASP A 188 1.74 8.52 -20.92
CA ASP A 188 0.37 8.81 -21.34
C ASP A 188 -0.64 8.08 -20.43
N LEU A 189 -0.88 8.67 -19.26
CA LEU A 189 -1.84 8.20 -18.25
C LEU A 189 -2.45 9.38 -17.51
N ASP A 190 -3.77 9.38 -17.35
CA ASP A 190 -4.50 10.35 -16.56
C ASP A 190 -5.41 9.68 -15.53
N PHE A 191 -5.76 10.40 -14.46
CA PHE A 191 -6.75 9.92 -13.51
C PHE A 191 -8.14 9.93 -14.18
N LYS A 192 -8.90 8.85 -13.99
CA LYS A 192 -10.28 8.75 -14.44
C LYS A 192 -11.21 9.61 -13.61
#